data_AF-A0A8X6GUI1-F1
#
_entry.id   AF-A0A8X6GUI1-F1
#
_cell.length_a   1.000
_cell.length_b   1.000
_cell.length_c   1.000
_cell.angle_alpha   90.00
_cell.angle_beta   90.00
_cell.angle_gamma   90.00
#
_symmetry.space_group_name_H-M   'P 1'
#
loop_
_entity.id
_entity.type
_entity.pdbx_description
1 polymer ?
#
loop_
_entity_poly.entity_id
_entity_poly.type
_entity_poly.pdbx_seq_one_letter_code
_entity_poly.pdbx_strand_id
1 'polypeptide(L)'
;MFEDATKEDLVMVLREMRETVAADLGIMELKQKLMLSKAYLEEEEFVRDVLATTIEDRMKKEEDKKKEEEYKEEHRKEEEEYRKKAEERHFERIQELELARIETARWKAEKEARIREERHKEVKEA
;
A
#
# COMPACT_ATOMS: atom_id res chain seq x y z
N MET A 1 -5.74 -37.29 9.51
CA MET A 1 -6.33 -37.15 8.16
C MET A 1 -7.13 -35.85 8.14
N PHE A 2 -6.80 -34.92 7.24
CA PHE A 2 -7.32 -33.54 7.20
C PHE A 2 -6.77 -32.56 8.25
N GLU A 3 -5.51 -32.70 8.70
CA GLU A 3 -4.97 -31.85 9.77
C GLU A 3 -4.87 -30.37 9.38
N ASP A 4 -4.47 -30.07 8.13
CA ASP A 4 -4.30 -28.70 7.63
C ASP A 4 -5.55 -28.13 6.93
N ALA A 5 -6.62 -28.93 6.84
CA ALA A 5 -7.87 -28.53 6.20
C ALA A 5 -8.70 -27.65 7.14
N THR A 6 -9.04 -26.46 6.68
CA THR A 6 -9.95 -25.55 7.39
C THR A 6 -11.41 -25.89 7.09
N LYS A 7 -12.33 -25.24 7.82
CA LYS A 7 -13.77 -25.35 7.56
C LYS A 7 -14.10 -25.00 6.11
N GLU A 8 -13.45 -23.97 5.56
CA GLU A 8 -13.71 -23.50 4.19
C GLU A 8 -13.26 -24.51 3.15
N ASP A 9 -12.07 -25.11 3.31
CA ASP A 9 -11.58 -26.15 2.40
C ASP A 9 -12.55 -27.34 2.37
N LEU A 10 -12.96 -27.82 3.53
CA LEU A 10 -13.87 -28.97 3.64
C LEU A 10 -15.25 -28.67 3.04
N VAL A 11 -15.78 -27.46 3.26
CA VAL A 11 -17.04 -27.03 2.64
C VAL A 11 -16.89 -26.98 1.12
N MET A 12 -15.77 -26.48 0.60
CA MET A 12 -15.52 -26.38 -0.83
C MET A 12 -15.46 -27.75 -1.50
N VAL A 13 -14.65 -28.67 -0.95
CA VAL A 13 -14.53 -30.05 -1.45
C VAL A 13 -15.88 -30.77 -1.39
N LEU A 14 -16.62 -30.67 -0.29
CA LEU A 14 -17.97 -31.23 -0.19
C LEU A 14 -18.92 -30.68 -1.26
N ARG A 15 -18.88 -29.37 -1.54
CA ARG A 15 -19.68 -28.76 -2.61
C ARG A 15 -19.27 -29.24 -4.00
N GLU A 16 -17.99 -29.42 -4.27
CA GLU A 16 -17.48 -29.96 -5.53
C GLU A 16 -17.96 -31.39 -5.78
N MET A 17 -18.02 -32.21 -4.72
CA MET A 17 -18.62 -33.54 -4.76
C MET A 17 -20.15 -33.54 -4.77
N ARG A 18 -20.79 -32.37 -4.86
CA ARG A 18 -22.25 -32.17 -4.86
C ARG A 18 -22.93 -32.64 -3.56
N GLU A 19 -22.20 -32.68 -2.45
CA GLU A 19 -22.76 -32.92 -1.13
C GLU A 19 -23.43 -31.66 -0.58
N THR A 20 -24.59 -31.83 0.04
CA THR A 20 -25.29 -30.71 0.69
C THR A 20 -24.67 -30.41 2.04
N VAL A 21 -24.14 -29.19 2.20
CA VAL A 21 -23.46 -28.73 3.42
C VAL A 21 -24.27 -27.64 4.10
N ALA A 22 -24.74 -27.90 5.31
CA ALA A 22 -25.39 -26.88 6.13
C ALA A 22 -24.35 -25.88 6.68
N ALA A 23 -24.72 -24.61 6.80
CA ALA A 23 -23.78 -23.53 7.15
C ALA A 23 -23.25 -23.61 8.59
N ASP A 24 -24.04 -24.21 9.47
CA ASP A 24 -23.79 -24.38 10.90
C ASP A 24 -22.88 -25.56 11.24
N LEU A 25 -22.56 -26.43 10.27
CA LEU A 25 -21.71 -27.59 10.53
C LEU A 25 -20.31 -27.20 11.04
N GLY A 26 -19.88 -27.88 12.10
CA GLY A 26 -18.54 -27.78 12.67
C GLY A 26 -17.50 -28.53 11.84
N ILE A 27 -16.22 -28.24 12.08
CA ILE A 27 -15.11 -28.85 11.32
C ILE A 27 -15.08 -30.38 11.44
N MET A 28 -15.40 -30.92 12.62
CA MET A 28 -15.45 -32.38 12.84
C MET A 28 -16.61 -33.02 12.09
N GLU A 29 -17.77 -32.38 12.07
CA GLU A 29 -18.95 -32.86 11.35
C GLU A 29 -18.71 -32.85 9.84
N LEU A 30 -18.01 -31.83 9.34
CA LEU A 30 -17.60 -31.75 7.93
C LEU A 30 -16.59 -32.85 7.56
N LYS A 31 -15.58 -33.10 8.41
CA LYS A 31 -14.64 -34.23 8.22
C LYS A 31 -15.37 -35.56 8.21
N GLN A 32 -16.30 -35.75 9.14
CA GLN A 32 -17.10 -36.98 9.22
C GLN A 32 -17.98 -37.14 7.98
N LYS A 33 -18.66 -36.07 7.53
CA LYS A 33 -19.47 -36.09 6.32
C LYS A 33 -18.64 -36.39 5.08
N LEU A 34 -17.44 -35.84 4.98
CA LEU A 34 -16.50 -36.11 3.90
C LEU A 34 -16.12 -37.60 3.85
N MET A 35 -15.76 -38.18 4.99
CA MET A 35 -15.40 -39.61 5.08
C MET A 35 -16.57 -40.56 4.79
N LEU A 36 -17.80 -40.12 5.03
CA LEU A 36 -19.01 -40.90 4.75
C LEU A 36 -19.56 -40.66 3.33
N SER A 37 -18.98 -39.73 2.57
CA SER A 37 -19.42 -39.45 1.21
C SER A 37 -19.13 -40.64 0.30
N LYS A 38 -20.02 -40.87 -0.66
CA LYS A 38 -19.87 -41.97 -1.62
C LYS A 38 -18.54 -41.85 -2.39
N ALA A 39 -18.19 -40.64 -2.79
CA ALA A 39 -16.94 -40.33 -3.48
C ALA A 39 -15.71 -40.74 -2.66
N TYR A 40 -15.70 -40.47 -1.35
CA TYR A 40 -14.60 -40.88 -0.47
C TYR A 40 -14.52 -42.40 -0.28
N LEU A 41 -15.67 -43.08 -0.18
CA LEU A 41 -15.72 -44.53 -0.02
C LEU A 41 -15.34 -45.30 -1.30
N GLU A 42 -15.57 -44.72 -2.47
CA GLU A 42 -15.24 -45.33 -3.77
C GLU A 42 -13.83 -44.93 -4.26
N GLU A 43 -13.44 -43.67 -4.06
CA GLU A 43 -12.21 -43.08 -4.59
C GLU A 43 -11.52 -42.19 -3.55
N GLU A 44 -11.02 -42.80 -2.48
CA GLU A 44 -10.37 -42.09 -1.37
C GLU A 44 -9.20 -41.21 -1.82
N GLU A 45 -8.33 -41.72 -2.70
CA GLU A 45 -7.17 -40.98 -3.20
C GLU A 45 -7.57 -39.73 -3.98
N PHE A 46 -8.61 -39.80 -4.81
CA PHE A 46 -9.15 -38.65 -5.53
C PHE A 46 -9.60 -37.54 -4.56
N VAL A 47 -10.31 -37.91 -3.49
CA VAL A 47 -10.77 -36.91 -2.50
C VAL A 47 -9.60 -36.28 -1.74
N ARG A 48 -8.53 -37.04 -1.49
CA ARG A 48 -7.29 -36.49 -0.89
C ARG A 48 -6.62 -35.48 -1.83
N ASP A 49 -6.51 -35.79 -3.12
CA ASP A 49 -5.89 -34.92 -4.12
C ASP A 49 -6.67 -33.63 -4.33
N VAL A 50 -8.01 -33.71 -4.38
CA VAL A 50 -8.90 -32.55 -4.46
C VAL A 50 -8.72 -31.63 -3.25
N LEU A 51 -8.63 -32.21 -2.05
CA LEU A 51 -8.42 -31.44 -0.84
C LEU A 51 -7.01 -30.82 -0.77
N ALA A 52 -5.98 -31.55 -1.19
CA ALA A 52 -4.61 -31.03 -1.26
C ALA A 52 -4.55 -29.81 -2.20
N THR A 53 -5.12 -29.94 -3.40
CA THR A 53 -5.19 -28.86 -4.39
C THR A 53 -5.96 -27.65 -3.83
N THR A 54 -7.07 -27.89 -3.14
CA THR A 54 -7.86 -26.84 -2.47
C THR A 54 -7.04 -26.05 -1.46
N ILE A 55 -6.28 -26.76 -0.61
CA ILE A 55 -5.44 -26.14 0.42
C ILE A 55 -4.30 -25.33 -0.24
N GLU A 56 -3.64 -25.91 -1.23
CA GLU A 56 -2.57 -25.25 -1.99
C GLU A 56 -3.07 -23.97 -2.67
N ASP A 57 -4.24 -24.02 -3.31
CA ASP A 57 -4.86 -22.87 -3.95
C ASP A 57 -5.20 -21.77 -2.96
N ARG A 58 -5.70 -22.11 -1.76
CA ARG A 58 -5.94 -21.11 -0.70
C ARG A 58 -4.63 -20.47 -0.27
N MET A 59 -3.61 -21.28 0.05
CA MET A 59 -2.32 -20.78 0.50
C MET A 59 -1.68 -19.85 -0.54
N LYS A 60 -1.76 -20.22 -1.81
CA LYS A 60 -1.28 -19.39 -2.91
C LYS A 60 -2.03 -18.06 -3.01
N LYS A 61 -3.36 -18.07 -2.89
CA LYS A 61 -4.16 -16.83 -2.88
C LYS A 61 -3.81 -15.92 -1.71
N GLU A 62 -3.56 -16.48 -0.53
CA GLU A 62 -3.12 -15.73 0.64
C GLU A 62 -1.73 -15.12 0.42
N GLU A 63 -0.80 -15.86 -0.16
CA GLU A 63 0.53 -15.37 -0.51
C GLU A 63 0.48 -14.26 -1.56
N ASP A 64 -0.32 -14.44 -2.62
CA ASP A 64 -0.51 -13.44 -3.67
C ASP A 64 -1.13 -12.16 -3.11
N LYS A 65 -2.13 -12.29 -2.22
CA LYS A 65 -2.72 -11.14 -1.53
C LYS A 65 -1.70 -10.40 -0.67
N LYS A 66 -0.85 -11.14 0.06
CA LYS A 66 0.21 -10.54 0.88
C LYS A 66 1.21 -9.77 0.02
N LYS A 67 1.63 -10.35 -1.12
CA LYS A 67 2.53 -9.67 -2.07
C LYS A 67 1.89 -8.41 -2.66
N GLU A 68 0.60 -8.44 -2.98
CA GLU A 68 -0.13 -7.27 -3.47
C GLU A 68 -0.19 -6.15 -2.42
N GLU A 69 -0.41 -6.50 -1.15
CA GLU A 69 -0.40 -5.54 -0.03
C GLU A 69 1.00 -4.95 0.20
N GLU A 70 2.05 -5.77 0.14
CA GLU A 70 3.44 -5.31 0.24
C GLU A 70 3.79 -4.33 -0.90
N TYR A 71 3.44 -4.65 -2.14
CA TYR A 71 3.67 -3.77 -3.29
C TYR A 71 2.93 -2.43 -3.15
N LYS A 72 1.67 -2.45 -2.69
CA LYS A 72 0.89 -1.23 -2.45
C LYS A 72 1.50 -0.36 -1.35
N GLU A 73 2.01 -0.97 -0.29
CA GLU A 73 2.66 -0.27 0.81
C GLU A 73 3.97 0.38 0.37
N GLU A 74 4.80 -0.33 -0.40
CA GLU A 74 6.04 0.20 -0.96
C GLU A 74 5.77 1.39 -1.89
N HIS A 75 4.83 1.24 -2.81
CA HIS A 75 4.46 2.31 -3.73
C HIS A 75 3.89 3.53 -2.99
N ARG A 76 3.12 3.32 -1.93
CA ARG A 76 2.61 4.42 -1.08
C ARG A 76 3.76 5.18 -0.43
N LYS A 77 4.74 4.46 0.13
CA LYS A 77 5.92 5.09 0.76
C LYS A 77 6.74 5.89 -0.26
N GLU A 78 6.93 5.35 -1.46
CA GLU A 78 7.65 6.05 -2.53
C GLU A 78 6.94 7.36 -2.94
N GLU A 79 5.62 7.33 -3.10
CA GLU A 79 4.82 8.54 -3.39
C GLU A 79 4.92 9.57 -2.26
N GLU A 80 4.88 9.15 -1.00
CA GLU A 80 5.03 10.05 0.15
C GLU A 80 6.42 10.68 0.20
N GLU A 81 7.48 9.92 -0.07
CA GLU A 81 8.83 10.45 -0.17
C GLU A 81 8.98 11.46 -1.31
N TYR A 82 8.38 11.17 -2.47
CA TYR A 82 8.41 12.08 -3.60
C TYR A 82 7.68 13.39 -3.28
N ARG A 83 6.50 13.29 -2.65
CA ARG A 83 5.72 14.45 -2.20
C ARG A 83 6.52 15.29 -1.20
N LYS A 84 7.13 14.66 -0.20
CA LYS A 84 7.94 15.36 0.81
C LYS A 84 9.13 16.08 0.16
N LYS A 85 9.87 15.43 -0.74
CA LYS A 85 10.97 16.07 -1.48
C LYS A 85 10.49 17.23 -2.35
N ALA A 86 9.31 17.12 -2.95
CA ALA A 86 8.74 18.20 -3.75
C ALA A 86 8.35 19.41 -2.88
N GLU A 87 7.77 19.16 -1.70
CA GLU A 87 7.44 20.19 -0.71
C GLU A 87 8.69 20.89 -0.17
N GLU A 88 9.74 20.13 0.17
CA GLU A 88 11.02 20.68 0.63
C GLU A 88 11.64 21.60 -0.44
N ARG A 89 11.74 21.13 -1.70
CA ARG A 89 12.25 21.95 -2.80
C ARG A 89 11.40 23.20 -3.04
N HIS A 90 10.09 23.08 -2.90
CA HIS A 90 9.19 24.22 -3.05
C HIS A 90 9.43 25.26 -1.95
N PHE A 91 9.62 24.80 -0.71
CA PHE A 91 9.93 25.66 0.42
C PHE A 91 11.29 26.35 0.27
N GLU A 92 12.34 25.61 -0.08
CA GLU A 92 13.68 26.17 -0.36
C GLU A 92 13.62 27.25 -1.43
N ARG A 93 12.90 26.99 -2.53
CA ARG A 93 12.73 27.96 -3.61
C ARG A 93 12.02 29.23 -3.15
N ILE A 94 11.03 29.12 -2.25
CA ILE A 94 10.37 30.30 -1.68
C ILE A 94 11.37 31.12 -0.87
N GLN A 95 12.18 30.48 -0.03
CA GLN A 95 13.19 31.15 0.78
C GLN A 95 14.22 31.90 -0.08
N GLU A 96 14.71 31.26 -1.14
CA GLU A 96 15.64 31.89 -2.09
C GLU A 96 15.04 33.14 -2.75
N LEU A 97 13.79 33.05 -3.19
CA LEU A 97 13.09 34.19 -3.81
C LEU A 97 12.88 35.34 -2.83
N GLU A 98 12.59 35.02 -1.56
CA GLU A 98 12.42 36.04 -0.53
C GLU A 98 13.74 36.73 -0.18
N LEU A 99 14.83 35.99 -0.07
CA LEU A 99 16.17 36.54 0.10
C LEU A 99 16.56 37.45 -1.07
N ALA A 100 16.39 36.98 -2.30
CA ALA A 100 16.67 37.78 -3.51
C ALA A 100 15.84 39.07 -3.55
N ARG A 101 14.58 39.01 -3.09
CA ARG A 101 13.70 40.19 -2.98
C ARG A 101 14.23 41.19 -1.95
N ILE A 102 14.67 40.74 -0.79
CA ILE A 102 15.25 41.57 0.27
C ILE A 102 16.55 42.23 -0.21
N GLU A 103 17.45 41.47 -0.81
CA GLU A 103 18.71 41.97 -1.36
C GLU A 103 18.48 43.03 -2.44
N THR A 104 17.52 42.76 -3.35
CA THR A 104 17.15 43.72 -4.39
C THR A 104 16.59 45.01 -3.78
N ALA A 105 15.76 44.92 -2.75
CA ALA A 105 15.22 46.09 -2.05
C ALA A 105 16.31 46.90 -1.36
N ARG A 106 17.26 46.22 -0.70
CA ARG A 106 18.41 46.85 -0.05
C ARG A 106 19.29 47.58 -1.07
N TRP A 107 19.63 46.92 -2.17
CA TRP A 107 20.43 47.54 -3.25
C TRP A 107 19.76 48.80 -3.81
N LYS A 108 18.43 48.75 -4.03
CA LYS A 108 17.67 49.93 -4.47
C LYS A 108 17.73 51.06 -3.45
N ALA A 109 17.53 50.77 -2.17
CA ALA A 109 17.58 51.75 -1.10
C ALA A 109 18.97 52.40 -0.96
N GLU A 110 20.04 51.61 -1.03
CA GLU A 110 21.42 52.12 -0.99
C GLU A 110 21.73 53.02 -2.19
N LYS A 111 21.27 52.64 -3.39
CA LYS A 111 21.41 53.46 -4.60
C LYS A 111 20.67 54.79 -4.46
N GLU A 112 19.44 54.77 -3.97
CA GLU A 112 18.64 55.98 -3.73
C GLU A 112 19.26 56.89 -2.66
N ALA A 113 19.80 56.31 -1.57
CA ALA A 113 20.49 57.05 -0.53
C ALA A 113 21.73 57.77 -1.08
N ARG A 114 22.52 57.11 -1.93
CA ARG A 114 23.70 57.70 -2.58
C ARG A 114 23.31 58.88 -3.48
N ILE A 115 22.28 58.70 -4.31
CA ILE A 115 21.75 59.78 -5.16
C ILE A 115 21.26 60.97 -4.32
N ARG A 116 20.59 60.70 -3.19
CA ARG A 116 20.12 61.75 -2.27
C ARG A 116 21.28 62.51 -1.63
N GLU A 117 22.35 61.81 -1.25
CA GLU A 117 23.55 62.43 -0.67
C GLU A 117 24.28 63.31 -1.67
N GLU A 118 24.46 62.86 -2.92
CA GLU A 118 25.08 63.64 -4.00
C GLU A 118 24.30 64.94 -4.27
N ARG A 119 22.96 64.86 -4.41
CA ARG A 119 22.11 66.05 -4.56
C ARG A 119 22.21 67.02 -3.37
N HIS A 120 22.33 66.50 -2.15
CA HIS A 120 22.49 67.35 -0.97
C HIS A 120 23.84 68.06 -0.91
N LYS A 121 24.90 67.48 -1.49
CA LYS A 121 26.22 68.12 -1.61
C LYS A 121 26.19 69.23 -2.66
N GLU A 122 25.62 68.97 -3.83
CA GLU A 122 25.46 69.98 -4.90
C GLU A 122 24.68 71.22 -4.45
N VAL A 123 23.63 71.05 -3.62
CA VAL A 123 22.86 72.17 -3.07
C VAL A 123 23.60 72.94 -1.98
N LYS A 124 24.58 72.33 -1.30
CA LYS A 124 25.38 73.00 -0.25
C LYS A 124 26.58 73.76 -0.80
N GLU A 125 27.03 73.44 -2.01
CA GLU A 125 28.19 74.05 -2.68
C GLU A 125 27.78 75.17 -3.68
N ALA A 126 26.48 75.36 -3.92
CA ALA A 126 25.90 76.42 -4.76
C ALA A 126 25.40 77.60 -3.91
#